data_AF-A0AAW9A8V7-F1
#
_entry.id   AF-A0AAW9A8V7-F1
#
_cell.length_a   1.000
_cell.length_b   1.000
_cell.length_c   1.000
_cell.angle_alpha   90.00
_cell.angle_beta   90.00
_cell.angle_gamma   90.00
#
_symmetry.space_group_name_H-M   'P 1'
#
loop_
_entity.id
_entity.type
_entity.pdbx_description
1 polymer ?
#
loop_
_entity_poly.entity_id
_entity_poly.type
_entity_poly.pdbx_seq_one_letter_code
_entity_poly.pdbx_strand_id
1 'polypeptide(L)'
;MNKRLLQLCFVITIICLSIIGTSTAHASTFKDVSYKYWAYEDIQFAAQHNVIRGFSDGNFRPGYDIKRKDAAVMLTRVLDLYELNSEPTPVEDLLPTSPGYKEIMIALENNWLSLDKGYFHPDEPLTRDEMSKMLATAYGYEGKGGSQFVDVPYEDPYFLYIDAIAFEEVTTGYKDGTFRPGETVTRAQFSAFLNRVYQKPVAYEVRNEGELVEIVRNVDDAIELALYYPKGTVHPQSNKFNKYPQTIAAADKTNLNSGVLIYNGFNETENFSPYFFRQYLKTKPVNSGQIDMFDTFVILGLRYNESGDQFVDGPSNHANYSDWRTYIERTFAQDGAINNLNMTAGFVNRNVDVYIAIPYPKRNEPIINFSGDSVGSDVYARYDLVNWYVNEVMQRFDNGKYDNLNFKGFYWLSETVRTVDDEVIISSISSILKKNDKFFIYSPHATSTNFYKWKDYGFDAAFLQPNAFRSTINNKEERLHRAFLNAQIYGTGITIEIDSYHMDKAEQGVEAFDLYMDMSKRYGLDEKGMMFYQGVNMVERMATFNHPVYKRWYEQLTETFFNKEEVKN
;
A
#
# COMPACT_ATOMS: atom_id res chain seq x y z
N MET A 1 -22.62 -74.80 -6.39
CA MET A 1 -23.87 -74.02 -6.57
C MET A 1 -23.56 -72.54 -6.41
N ASN A 2 -23.78 -71.62 -7.35
CA ASN A 2 -23.96 -71.70 -8.79
C ASN A 2 -23.55 -70.33 -9.35
N LYS A 3 -22.49 -70.28 -10.17
CA LYS A 3 -22.25 -69.19 -11.11
C LYS A 3 -23.30 -69.33 -12.22
N ARG A 4 -24.39 -68.55 -12.17
CA ARG A 4 -25.33 -68.29 -13.28
C ARG A 4 -26.44 -67.33 -12.81
N LEU A 5 -26.10 -66.05 -12.71
CA LEU A 5 -27.05 -64.95 -12.81
C LEU A 5 -26.30 -63.71 -13.34
N LEU A 6 -25.69 -63.92 -14.50
CA LEU A 6 -25.35 -62.86 -15.44
C LEU A 6 -26.60 -62.66 -16.33
N GLN A 7 -26.87 -61.41 -16.72
CA GLN A 7 -27.67 -61.03 -17.89
C GLN A 7 -29.20 -61.06 -17.75
N LEU A 8 -29.76 -60.04 -17.09
CA LEU A 8 -30.90 -59.27 -17.64
C LEU A 8 -31.04 -57.95 -16.85
N CYS A 9 -31.51 -56.89 -17.51
CA CYS A 9 -31.59 -55.51 -17.02
C CYS A 9 -30.28 -54.68 -17.12
N PHE A 10 -29.65 -54.75 -18.29
CA PHE A 10 -29.04 -53.56 -18.88
C PHE A 10 -30.17 -52.71 -19.50
N VAL A 11 -30.03 -51.39 -19.45
CA VAL A 11 -30.90 -50.34 -20.03
C VAL A 11 -31.95 -49.76 -19.05
N ILE A 12 -31.78 -48.45 -18.79
CA ILE A 12 -32.57 -47.55 -17.92
C ILE A 12 -32.10 -47.48 -16.45
N THR A 13 -30.82 -47.12 -16.26
CA THR A 13 -30.50 -46.16 -15.18
C THR A 13 -30.27 -44.84 -15.87
N ILE A 14 -31.34 -44.07 -15.99
CA ILE A 14 -31.30 -42.70 -16.48
C ILE A 14 -30.29 -41.95 -15.62
N ILE A 15 -29.30 -41.44 -16.33
CA ILE A 15 -28.44 -40.32 -16.01
C ILE A 15 -29.27 -39.28 -15.24
N CYS A 16 -29.21 -39.33 -13.91
CA CYS A 16 -29.53 -38.18 -13.09
C CYS A 16 -28.28 -37.30 -13.14
N LEU A 17 -28.07 -36.66 -14.30
CA LEU A 17 -27.22 -35.48 -14.38
C LEU A 17 -27.93 -34.47 -13.49
N SER A 18 -27.49 -34.38 -12.24
CA SER A 18 -27.63 -33.17 -11.47
C SER A 18 -27.05 -32.06 -12.33
N ILE A 19 -27.95 -31.34 -13.02
CA ILE A 19 -27.70 -30.01 -13.54
C ILE A 19 -27.40 -29.20 -12.28
N ILE A 20 -26.14 -29.21 -11.87
CA ILE A 20 -25.56 -28.11 -11.11
C ILE A 20 -25.71 -26.97 -12.09
N GLY A 21 -26.81 -26.22 -11.95
CA GLY A 21 -26.92 -24.92 -12.56
C GLY A 21 -25.73 -24.15 -12.03
N THR A 22 -24.68 -24.06 -12.83
CA THR A 22 -23.71 -23.00 -12.65
C THR A 22 -24.53 -21.74 -12.80
N SER A 23 -24.92 -21.15 -11.67
CA SER A 23 -25.34 -19.76 -11.65
C SER A 23 -24.11 -18.98 -12.11
N THR A 24 -23.96 -18.85 -13.42
CA THR A 24 -23.13 -17.81 -14.00
C THR A 24 -23.72 -16.54 -13.42
N ALA A 25 -23.03 -15.92 -12.47
CA ALA A 25 -23.35 -14.58 -12.03
C ALA A 25 -23.36 -13.74 -13.32
N HIS A 26 -24.55 -13.44 -13.82
CA HIS A 26 -24.69 -12.53 -14.94
C HIS A 26 -24.12 -11.22 -14.43
N ALA A 27 -22.98 -10.79 -14.99
CA ALA A 27 -22.57 -9.41 -14.84
C ALA A 27 -23.79 -8.56 -15.22
N SER A 28 -24.26 -7.73 -14.29
CA SER A 28 -25.47 -6.94 -14.43
C SER A 28 -25.22 -5.82 -15.45
N THR A 29 -25.24 -6.17 -16.73
CA THR A 29 -25.14 -5.19 -17.80
C THR A 29 -26.47 -4.46 -17.94
N PHE A 30 -26.46 -3.15 -17.70
CA PHE A 30 -27.64 -2.30 -17.85
C PHE A 30 -27.70 -1.75 -19.28
N LYS A 31 -28.91 -1.71 -19.86
CA LYS A 31 -29.11 -1.30 -21.27
C LYS A 31 -28.71 0.15 -21.55
N ASP A 32 -28.78 1.00 -20.53
CA ASP A 32 -28.55 2.44 -20.57
C ASP A 32 -27.21 2.87 -19.97
N VAL A 33 -26.32 1.92 -19.64
CA VAL A 33 -24.97 2.21 -19.13
C VAL A 33 -23.93 1.60 -20.06
N SER A 34 -23.38 2.43 -20.95
CA SER A 34 -22.28 2.06 -21.83
C SER A 34 -20.99 1.79 -21.04
N TYR A 35 -20.13 0.89 -21.52
CA TYR A 35 -18.79 0.67 -20.95
C TYR A 35 -17.89 1.92 -20.96
N LYS A 36 -18.21 2.91 -21.79
CA LYS A 36 -17.54 4.23 -21.82
C LYS A 36 -18.13 5.23 -20.84
N TYR A 37 -19.21 4.89 -20.14
CA TYR A 37 -19.82 5.78 -19.16
C TYR A 37 -18.86 5.97 -17.98
N TRP A 38 -18.73 7.20 -17.49
CA TRP A 38 -17.69 7.55 -16.51
C TRP A 38 -17.78 6.75 -15.20
N ALA A 39 -18.99 6.37 -14.78
CA ALA A 39 -19.25 5.56 -13.59
C ALA A 39 -19.52 4.08 -13.92
N TYR A 40 -19.15 3.60 -15.11
CA TYR A 40 -19.48 2.24 -15.53
C TYR A 40 -18.97 1.20 -14.51
N GLU A 41 -17.71 1.29 -14.12
CA GLU A 41 -17.10 0.34 -13.18
C GLU A 41 -17.73 0.44 -11.79
N ASP A 42 -17.98 1.65 -11.28
CA ASP A 42 -18.65 1.86 -9.99
C ASP A 42 -20.06 1.24 -9.96
N ILE A 43 -20.83 1.46 -11.03
CA ILE A 43 -22.19 0.93 -11.19
C ILE A 43 -22.15 -0.60 -11.28
N GLN A 44 -21.22 -1.15 -12.07
CA GLN A 44 -21.05 -2.59 -12.19
C GLN A 44 -20.67 -3.21 -10.85
N PHE A 45 -19.73 -2.61 -10.12
CA PHE A 45 -19.31 -3.09 -8.81
C PHE A 45 -20.49 -3.13 -7.83
N ALA A 46 -21.21 -2.02 -7.70
CA ALA A 46 -22.34 -1.92 -6.78
C ALA A 46 -23.46 -2.92 -7.16
N ALA A 47 -23.71 -3.13 -8.44
CA ALA A 47 -24.74 -4.06 -8.90
C ALA A 47 -24.34 -5.53 -8.73
N GLN A 48 -23.09 -5.89 -9.05
CA GLN A 48 -22.56 -7.24 -8.89
C GLN A 48 -22.59 -7.70 -7.42
N HIS A 49 -22.35 -6.77 -6.49
CA HIS A 49 -22.40 -7.07 -5.06
C HIS A 49 -23.78 -6.84 -4.41
N ASN A 50 -24.84 -6.70 -5.22
CA ASN A 50 -26.22 -6.50 -4.77
C ASN A 50 -26.44 -5.27 -3.88
N VAL A 51 -25.55 -4.28 -3.90
CA VAL A 51 -25.74 -2.99 -3.20
C VAL A 51 -26.93 -2.27 -3.83
N ILE A 52 -26.94 -2.18 -5.16
CA ILE A 52 -27.99 -1.53 -5.94
C ILE A 52 -28.51 -2.48 -7.00
N ARG A 53 -29.80 -2.34 -7.32
CA ARG A 53 -30.42 -3.05 -8.45
C ARG A 53 -30.87 -2.03 -9.48
N GLY A 54 -30.84 -2.45 -10.75
CA GLY A 54 -31.51 -1.73 -11.82
C GLY A 54 -33.02 -1.91 -11.73
N PHE A 55 -33.71 -1.24 -12.64
CA PHE A 55 -35.15 -1.33 -12.78
C PHE A 55 -35.54 -2.59 -13.57
N SER A 56 -36.81 -2.99 -13.44
CA SER A 56 -37.35 -4.20 -14.07
C SER A 56 -37.31 -4.19 -15.61
N ASP A 57 -37.12 -3.02 -16.22
CA ASP A 57 -36.95 -2.83 -17.67
C ASP A 57 -35.51 -3.12 -18.17
N GLY A 58 -34.58 -3.37 -17.24
CA GLY A 58 -33.16 -3.60 -17.51
C GLY A 58 -32.31 -2.33 -17.58
N ASN A 59 -32.87 -1.17 -17.22
CA ASN A 59 -32.14 0.10 -17.13
C ASN A 59 -31.63 0.36 -15.71
N PHE A 60 -30.54 1.10 -15.58
CA PHE A 60 -29.99 1.59 -14.31
C PHE A 60 -30.49 2.99 -13.97
N ARG A 61 -30.73 3.82 -14.99
CA ARG A 61 -31.05 5.25 -14.94
C ARG A 61 -29.98 6.06 -14.19
N PRO A 62 -28.76 6.14 -14.72
CA PRO A 62 -27.61 6.71 -14.00
C PRO A 62 -27.77 8.18 -13.62
N GLY A 63 -28.49 8.95 -14.43
CA GLY A 63 -28.75 10.38 -14.19
C GLY A 63 -29.99 10.68 -13.37
N TYR A 64 -30.71 9.67 -12.85
CA TYR A 64 -31.82 9.91 -11.93
C TYR A 64 -31.28 10.16 -10.54
N ASP A 65 -31.93 11.06 -9.79
CA ASP A 65 -31.59 11.32 -8.41
C ASP A 65 -31.81 10.08 -7.54
N ILE A 66 -30.87 9.84 -6.61
CA ILE A 66 -31.04 8.81 -5.59
C ILE A 66 -31.99 9.33 -4.52
N LYS A 67 -32.98 8.52 -4.17
CA LYS A 67 -33.92 8.84 -3.09
C LYS A 67 -33.28 8.60 -1.73
N ARG A 68 -33.69 9.35 -0.72
CA ARG A 68 -33.21 9.18 0.67
C ARG A 68 -33.37 7.75 1.20
N LYS A 69 -34.51 7.09 0.93
CA LYS A 69 -34.70 5.67 1.31
C LYS A 69 -33.75 4.72 0.59
N ASP A 70 -33.50 4.96 -0.70
CA ASP A 70 -32.66 4.09 -1.51
C ASP A 70 -31.19 4.22 -1.08
N ALA A 71 -30.78 5.43 -0.67
CA ALA A 71 -29.47 5.65 -0.08
C ALA A 71 -29.31 4.86 1.23
N ALA A 72 -30.26 4.95 2.16
CA ALA A 72 -30.23 4.17 3.41
C ALA A 72 -30.14 2.65 3.16
N VAL A 73 -30.92 2.15 2.20
CA VAL A 73 -30.88 0.74 1.77
C VAL A 73 -29.52 0.36 1.18
N MET A 74 -28.91 1.23 0.37
CA MET A 74 -27.60 0.96 -0.20
C MET A 74 -26.52 0.92 0.88
N LEU A 75 -26.48 1.88 1.81
CA LEU A 75 -25.43 1.92 2.83
C LEU A 75 -25.54 0.80 3.87
N THR A 76 -26.75 0.41 4.28
CA THR A 76 -26.92 -0.78 5.14
C THR A 76 -26.40 -2.06 4.47
N ARG A 77 -26.65 -2.24 3.16
CA ARG A 77 -26.10 -3.38 2.40
C ARG A 77 -24.58 -3.40 2.30
N VAL A 78 -23.97 -2.22 2.34
CA VAL A 78 -22.52 -2.01 2.26
C VAL A 78 -21.86 -2.39 3.56
N LEU A 79 -22.43 -1.93 4.66
CA LEU A 79 -21.94 -2.18 6.00
C LEU A 79 -22.37 -3.56 6.54
N ASP A 80 -23.17 -4.30 5.77
CA ASP A 80 -23.82 -5.55 6.19
C ASP A 80 -24.60 -5.39 7.50
N LEU A 81 -25.15 -4.18 7.70
CA LEU A 81 -25.84 -3.79 8.93
C LEU A 81 -27.34 -3.90 8.72
N TYR A 82 -27.93 -4.96 9.27
CA TYR A 82 -29.34 -5.27 9.11
C TYR A 82 -30.13 -5.24 10.41
N GLU A 83 -29.50 -5.07 11.57
CA GLU A 83 -30.18 -5.07 12.86
C GLU A 83 -30.15 -3.71 13.54
N LEU A 84 -31.23 -3.39 14.25
CA LEU A 84 -31.31 -2.25 15.14
C LEU A 84 -30.78 -2.63 16.51
N ASN A 85 -30.14 -1.68 17.19
CA ASN A 85 -29.67 -1.87 18.56
C ASN A 85 -30.75 -1.55 19.60
N SER A 86 -31.79 -0.82 19.18
CA SER A 86 -32.88 -0.35 20.04
C SER A 86 -34.22 -0.35 19.30
N GLU A 87 -35.31 -0.30 20.06
CA GLU A 87 -36.65 -0.19 19.49
C GLU A 87 -36.81 1.15 18.73
N PRO A 88 -37.25 1.12 17.46
CA PRO A 88 -37.32 2.32 16.63
C PRO A 88 -38.40 3.29 17.12
N THR A 89 -38.02 4.56 17.28
CA THR A 89 -38.99 5.64 17.53
C THR A 89 -39.89 5.84 16.30
N PRO A 90 -41.22 5.96 16.46
CA PRO A 90 -42.12 6.25 15.34
C PRO A 90 -41.75 7.52 14.57
N VAL A 91 -41.84 7.46 13.24
CA VAL A 91 -41.60 8.59 12.31
C VAL A 91 -42.88 8.88 11.55
N GLU A 92 -43.24 10.16 11.37
CA GLU A 92 -44.60 10.56 10.97
C GLU A 92 -45.03 10.01 9.59
N ASP A 93 -44.11 9.92 8.63
CA ASP A 93 -44.36 9.47 7.25
C ASP A 93 -43.94 8.02 6.97
N LEU A 94 -43.72 7.21 8.01
CA LEU A 94 -43.28 5.82 7.87
C LEU A 94 -44.15 4.86 8.69
N LEU A 95 -44.48 3.73 8.07
CA LEU A 95 -45.09 2.58 8.74
C LEU A 95 -44.09 1.42 8.74
N PRO A 96 -44.18 0.45 9.67
CA PRO A 96 -43.34 -0.75 9.63
C PRO A 96 -43.42 -1.55 8.32
N THR A 97 -44.50 -1.36 7.54
CA THR A 97 -44.71 -1.95 6.21
C THR A 97 -44.15 -1.09 5.06
N SER A 98 -43.64 0.11 5.34
CA SER A 98 -43.05 0.99 4.31
C SER A 98 -41.82 0.32 3.70
N PRO A 99 -41.64 0.39 2.37
CA PRO A 99 -40.44 -0.14 1.72
C PRO A 99 -39.17 0.51 2.28
N GLY A 100 -38.21 -0.32 2.72
CA GLY A 100 -36.96 0.15 3.31
C GLY A 100 -37.08 0.64 4.75
N TYR A 101 -38.20 0.37 5.45
CA TYR A 101 -38.42 0.86 6.81
C TYR A 101 -37.26 0.52 7.76
N LYS A 102 -36.82 -0.75 7.78
CA LYS A 102 -35.74 -1.20 8.67
C LYS A 102 -34.44 -0.44 8.39
N GLU A 103 -34.08 -0.30 7.12
CA GLU A 103 -32.86 0.40 6.70
C GLU A 103 -32.91 1.90 6.99
N ILE A 104 -34.07 2.53 6.85
CA ILE A 104 -34.28 3.93 7.26
C ILE A 104 -34.12 4.08 8.77
N MET A 105 -34.72 3.18 9.57
CA MET A 105 -34.57 3.24 11.02
C MET A 105 -33.11 3.03 11.45
N ILE A 106 -32.36 2.16 10.79
CA ILE A 106 -30.91 1.98 11.04
C ILE A 106 -30.15 3.27 10.72
N ALA A 107 -30.47 3.92 9.60
CA ALA A 107 -29.85 5.20 9.22
C ALA A 107 -30.14 6.32 10.24
N LEU A 108 -31.33 6.32 10.84
CA LEU A 108 -31.69 7.26 11.90
C LEU A 108 -31.00 6.92 13.24
N GLU A 109 -31.01 5.65 13.65
CA GLU A 109 -30.35 5.18 14.89
C GLU A 109 -28.85 5.53 14.88
N ASN A 110 -28.19 5.41 13.72
CA ASN A 110 -26.78 5.71 13.56
C ASN A 110 -26.50 7.17 13.15
N ASN A 111 -27.51 8.05 13.14
CA ASN A 111 -27.38 9.46 12.78
C ASN A 111 -26.78 9.72 11.39
N TRP A 112 -26.96 8.79 10.44
CA TRP A 112 -26.51 8.96 9.06
C TRP A 112 -27.36 9.99 8.31
N LEU A 113 -28.67 9.95 8.56
CA LEU A 113 -29.66 10.88 8.01
C LEU A 113 -30.50 11.48 9.14
N SER A 114 -31.20 12.56 8.85
CA SER A 114 -31.98 13.29 9.86
C SER A 114 -33.42 13.51 9.41
N LEU A 115 -34.29 13.70 10.40
CA LEU A 115 -35.69 14.08 10.19
C LEU A 115 -35.80 15.59 10.01
N ASP A 116 -36.72 16.03 9.16
CA ASP A 116 -37.22 17.40 9.14
C ASP A 116 -38.56 17.45 9.87
N LYS A 117 -38.60 18.08 11.05
CA LYS A 117 -39.83 18.24 11.86
C LYS A 117 -40.64 16.95 12.06
N GLY A 118 -39.97 15.82 12.25
CA GLY A 118 -40.61 14.51 12.47
C GLY A 118 -40.84 13.66 11.21
N TYR A 119 -40.55 14.19 10.02
CA TYR A 119 -40.69 13.52 8.73
C TYR A 119 -39.34 13.08 8.18
N PHE A 120 -39.28 11.90 7.56
CA PHE A 120 -38.07 11.42 6.90
C PHE A 120 -38.00 11.80 5.42
N HIS A 121 -39.13 11.98 4.75
CA HIS A 121 -39.26 12.24 3.31
C HIS A 121 -38.59 11.15 2.44
N PRO A 122 -39.06 9.88 2.52
CA PRO A 122 -38.36 8.74 1.94
C PRO A 122 -38.24 8.76 0.41
N ASP A 123 -39.13 9.46 -0.28
CA ASP A 123 -39.17 9.54 -1.75
C ASP A 123 -38.51 10.79 -2.34
N GLU A 124 -38.08 11.73 -1.50
CA GLU A 124 -37.35 12.92 -1.92
C GLU A 124 -35.89 12.58 -2.30
N PRO A 125 -35.28 13.33 -3.23
CA PRO A 125 -33.86 13.23 -3.56
C PRO A 125 -32.93 13.44 -2.35
N LEU A 126 -31.83 12.71 -2.31
CA LEU A 126 -30.73 12.93 -1.36
C LEU A 126 -29.87 14.11 -1.83
N THR A 127 -29.62 15.07 -0.95
CA THR A 127 -28.68 16.19 -1.23
C THR A 127 -27.22 15.78 -0.96
N ARG A 128 -26.27 16.58 -1.45
CA ARG A 128 -24.85 16.36 -1.21
C ARG A 128 -24.46 16.58 0.25
N ASP A 129 -25.15 17.47 0.97
CA ASP A 129 -25.05 17.63 2.43
C ASP A 129 -25.45 16.37 3.18
N GLU A 130 -26.62 15.82 2.86
CA GLU A 130 -27.12 14.63 3.52
C GLU A 130 -26.22 13.42 3.21
N MET A 131 -25.75 13.32 1.97
CA MET A 131 -24.77 12.31 1.56
C MET A 131 -23.45 12.44 2.31
N SER A 132 -22.94 13.66 2.54
CA SER A 132 -21.67 13.85 3.25
C SER A 132 -21.78 13.44 4.70
N LYS A 133 -22.83 13.87 5.42
CA LYS A 133 -23.13 13.45 6.79
C LYS A 133 -23.27 11.93 6.89
N MET A 134 -24.03 11.35 5.97
CA MET A 134 -24.29 9.92 5.92
C MET A 134 -23.00 9.11 5.81
N LEU A 135 -22.11 9.45 4.87
CA LEU A 135 -20.86 8.72 4.68
C LEU A 135 -19.85 8.98 5.80
N ALA A 136 -19.69 10.24 6.24
CA ALA A 136 -18.76 10.59 7.31
C ALA A 136 -19.11 9.87 8.61
N THR A 137 -20.38 9.91 9.02
CA THR A 137 -20.83 9.27 10.27
C THR A 137 -20.74 7.76 10.20
N ALA A 138 -21.05 7.16 9.05
CA ALA A 138 -21.02 5.72 8.87
C ALA A 138 -19.62 5.11 8.99
N TYR A 139 -18.60 5.84 8.52
CA TYR A 139 -17.20 5.41 8.56
C TYR A 139 -16.40 6.06 9.69
N GLY A 140 -17.05 6.88 10.55
CA GLY A 140 -16.37 7.60 11.62
C GLY A 140 -15.31 8.59 11.12
N TYR A 141 -15.47 9.13 9.92
CA TYR A 141 -14.54 10.10 9.35
C TYR A 141 -14.69 11.47 10.00
N GLU A 142 -13.56 12.12 10.26
CA GLU A 142 -13.50 13.44 10.87
C GLU A 142 -12.72 14.42 9.99
N GLY A 143 -13.25 15.64 9.88
CA GLY A 143 -12.57 16.74 9.22
C GLY A 143 -11.41 17.29 10.07
N LYS A 144 -10.46 17.95 9.42
CA LYS A 144 -9.34 18.65 10.07
C LYS A 144 -9.52 20.18 10.08
N GLY A 145 -10.72 20.66 9.72
CA GLY A 145 -11.07 22.09 9.73
C GLY A 145 -10.53 22.86 8.53
N GLY A 146 -10.25 22.18 7.42
CA GLY A 146 -9.48 22.71 6.29
C GLY A 146 -10.20 22.62 4.94
N SER A 147 -11.53 22.77 4.92
CA SER A 147 -12.34 22.57 3.70
C SER A 147 -11.72 23.29 2.51
N GLN A 148 -11.46 22.50 1.47
CA GLN A 148 -10.87 22.98 0.21
C GLN A 148 -11.91 23.59 -0.75
N PHE A 149 -13.18 23.63 -0.36
CA PHE A 149 -14.29 24.07 -1.22
C PHE A 149 -14.70 25.51 -0.95
N VAL A 150 -14.77 26.31 -2.01
CA VAL A 150 -15.02 27.76 -1.91
C VAL A 150 -16.46 28.14 -1.51
N ASP A 151 -17.39 27.20 -1.62
CA ASP A 151 -18.82 27.36 -1.34
C ASP A 151 -19.27 26.65 -0.07
N VAL A 152 -18.34 26.19 0.77
CA VAL A 152 -18.62 25.53 2.06
C VAL A 152 -17.95 26.32 3.19
N PRO A 153 -18.60 27.37 3.72
CA PRO A 153 -18.06 28.17 4.81
C PRO A 153 -18.05 27.39 6.13
N TYR A 154 -17.22 27.81 7.09
CA TYR A 154 -17.10 27.15 8.39
C TYR A 154 -18.43 27.11 9.18
N GLU A 155 -19.31 28.07 8.94
CA GLU A 155 -20.64 28.16 9.54
C GLU A 155 -21.66 27.18 8.94
N ASP A 156 -21.33 26.49 7.84
CA ASP A 156 -22.20 25.47 7.26
C ASP A 156 -22.41 24.32 8.26
N PRO A 157 -23.65 23.94 8.61
CA PRO A 157 -23.92 22.83 9.53
C PRO A 157 -23.32 21.50 9.08
N TYR A 158 -23.03 21.34 7.80
CA TYR A 158 -22.42 20.15 7.20
C TYR A 158 -20.91 20.30 6.97
N PHE A 159 -20.31 21.44 7.30
CA PHE A 159 -18.89 21.74 7.07
C PHE A 159 -17.98 20.59 7.50
N LEU A 160 -18.14 20.09 8.74
CA LEU A 160 -17.26 19.03 9.28
C LEU A 160 -17.42 17.70 8.54
N TYR A 161 -18.63 17.35 8.09
CA TYR A 161 -18.86 16.11 7.34
C TYR A 161 -18.31 16.21 5.91
N ILE A 162 -18.48 17.36 5.28
CA ILE A 162 -17.94 17.64 3.94
C ILE A 162 -16.41 17.62 3.99
N ASP A 163 -15.82 18.28 4.98
CA ASP A 163 -14.37 18.29 5.22
C ASP A 163 -13.85 16.87 5.48
N ALA A 164 -14.55 16.08 6.29
CA ALA A 164 -14.20 14.68 6.57
C ALA A 164 -14.13 13.81 5.29
N ILE A 165 -15.19 13.81 4.47
CA ILE A 165 -15.21 13.00 3.24
C ILE A 165 -14.24 13.52 2.18
N ALA A 166 -13.86 14.79 2.22
CA ALA A 166 -12.86 15.37 1.34
C ALA A 166 -11.43 15.01 1.78
N PHE A 167 -11.16 15.07 3.08
CA PHE A 167 -9.90 14.63 3.68
C PHE A 167 -9.64 13.14 3.40
N GLU A 168 -10.70 12.34 3.46
CA GLU A 168 -10.66 10.91 3.12
C GLU A 168 -10.74 10.62 1.62
N GLU A 169 -10.62 11.63 0.75
CA GLU A 169 -10.64 11.50 -0.72
C GLU A 169 -11.88 10.80 -1.29
N VAL A 170 -12.97 10.74 -0.53
CA VAL A 170 -14.26 10.22 -1.00
C VAL A 170 -14.89 11.20 -2.00
N THR A 171 -14.63 12.50 -1.82
CA THR A 171 -15.01 13.56 -2.76
C THR A 171 -13.83 14.46 -3.11
N THR A 172 -13.77 14.89 -4.37
CA THR A 172 -12.82 15.90 -4.86
C THR A 172 -13.50 17.23 -5.20
N GLY A 173 -14.83 17.31 -5.00
CA GLY A 173 -15.64 18.42 -5.50
C GLY A 173 -15.64 18.54 -7.03
N TYR A 174 -16.01 19.72 -7.52
CA TYR A 174 -16.05 20.08 -8.93
C TYR A 174 -14.76 20.80 -9.35
N LYS A 175 -14.50 20.83 -10.67
CA LYS A 175 -13.30 21.46 -11.23
C LYS A 175 -13.17 22.97 -10.94
N ASP A 176 -14.28 23.62 -10.62
CA ASP A 176 -14.36 25.03 -10.23
C ASP A 176 -14.06 25.27 -8.74
N GLY A 177 -13.69 24.22 -7.99
CA GLY A 177 -13.39 24.30 -6.56
C GLY A 177 -14.63 24.29 -5.66
N THR A 178 -15.82 24.01 -6.20
CA THR A 178 -17.06 23.94 -5.42
C THR A 178 -17.38 22.52 -4.94
N PHE A 179 -18.13 22.39 -3.84
CA PHE A 179 -18.75 21.15 -3.39
C PHE A 179 -20.21 21.06 -3.82
N ARG A 180 -20.94 22.18 -3.88
CA ARG A 180 -22.37 22.30 -4.18
C ARG A 180 -23.27 21.56 -3.18
N PRO A 181 -23.27 21.98 -1.90
CA PRO A 181 -23.93 21.27 -0.79
C PRO A 181 -25.42 20.95 -1.01
N GLY A 182 -26.18 21.92 -1.55
CA GLY A 182 -27.63 21.77 -1.78
C GLY A 182 -28.03 21.01 -3.05
N GLU A 183 -27.10 20.64 -3.93
CA GLU A 183 -27.42 19.89 -5.15
C GLU A 183 -27.77 18.43 -4.81
N THR A 184 -28.62 17.81 -5.63
CA THR A 184 -29.00 16.41 -5.47
C THR A 184 -27.92 15.46 -5.98
N VAL A 185 -27.92 14.23 -5.47
CA VAL A 185 -26.99 13.19 -5.88
C VAL A 185 -27.66 12.22 -6.84
N THR A 186 -27.09 12.03 -8.02
CA THR A 186 -27.55 11.00 -8.97
C THR A 186 -27.16 9.59 -8.53
N ARG A 187 -27.89 8.58 -9.01
CA ARG A 187 -27.57 7.16 -8.79
C ARG A 187 -26.14 6.79 -9.19
N ALA A 188 -25.64 7.35 -10.30
CA ALA A 188 -24.25 7.16 -10.73
C ALA A 188 -23.25 7.78 -9.75
N GLN A 189 -23.48 9.03 -9.33
CA GLN A 189 -22.62 9.70 -8.35
C GLN A 189 -22.59 8.95 -7.01
N PHE A 190 -23.75 8.53 -6.51
CA PHE A 190 -23.80 7.80 -5.25
C PHE A 190 -23.09 6.44 -5.33
N SER A 191 -23.19 5.74 -6.47
CA SER A 191 -22.42 4.49 -6.69
C SER A 191 -20.92 4.74 -6.68
N ALA A 192 -20.45 5.84 -7.29
CA ALA A 192 -19.04 6.23 -7.27
C ALA A 192 -18.53 6.61 -5.88
N PHE A 193 -19.32 7.37 -5.10
CA PHE A 193 -18.98 7.68 -3.70
C PHE A 193 -18.86 6.41 -2.85
N LEU A 194 -19.84 5.50 -2.99
CA LEU A 194 -19.82 4.26 -2.27
C LEU A 194 -18.64 3.35 -2.66
N ASN A 195 -18.29 3.29 -3.95
CA ASN A 195 -17.14 2.49 -4.39
C ASN A 195 -15.83 2.93 -3.72
N ARG A 196 -15.64 4.24 -3.49
CA ARG A 196 -14.45 4.76 -2.79
C ARG A 196 -14.39 4.32 -1.33
N VAL A 197 -15.53 4.21 -0.65
CA VAL A 197 -15.56 3.80 0.76
C VAL A 197 -15.59 2.27 0.94
N TYR A 198 -15.99 1.49 -0.07
CA TYR A 198 -15.88 0.01 -0.03
C TYR A 198 -14.45 -0.47 0.15
N GLN A 199 -13.51 0.29 -0.43
CA GLN A 199 -12.09 -0.02 -0.40
C GLN A 199 -11.42 0.29 0.94
N LYS A 200 -12.15 0.89 1.89
CA LYS A 200 -11.63 1.30 3.19
C LYS A 200 -12.13 0.42 4.34
N PRO A 201 -11.33 0.21 5.39
CA PRO A 201 -11.81 -0.37 6.64
C PRO A 201 -12.96 0.47 7.21
N VAL A 202 -13.97 -0.19 7.75
CA VAL A 202 -15.11 0.46 8.42
C VAL A 202 -14.88 0.65 9.92
N ALA A 203 -13.91 -0.09 10.47
CA ALA A 203 -13.47 -0.02 11.84
C ALA A 203 -12.07 -0.64 11.98
N TYR A 204 -11.50 -0.44 13.16
CA TYR A 204 -10.15 -0.84 13.52
C TYR A 204 -10.19 -1.55 14.87
N GLU A 205 -9.53 -2.71 14.93
CA GLU A 205 -9.34 -3.46 16.15
C GLU A 205 -8.10 -2.93 16.87
N VAL A 206 -8.29 -2.38 18.07
CA VAL A 206 -7.19 -2.07 18.97
C VAL A 206 -6.90 -3.32 19.80
N ARG A 207 -5.65 -3.76 19.80
CA ARG A 207 -5.21 -4.94 20.54
C ARG A 207 -4.06 -4.59 21.48
N ASN A 208 -3.88 -5.36 22.54
CA ASN A 208 -2.70 -5.28 23.41
C ASN A 208 -2.20 -6.70 23.67
N GLU A 209 -0.93 -6.97 23.35
CA GLU A 209 -0.35 -8.32 23.42
C GLU A 209 -1.16 -9.36 22.60
N GLY A 210 -1.75 -8.91 21.48
CA GLY A 210 -2.55 -9.74 20.57
C GLY A 210 -4.03 -9.89 20.97
N GLU A 211 -4.40 -9.54 22.20
CA GLU A 211 -5.79 -9.62 22.69
C GLU A 211 -6.60 -8.38 22.28
N LEU A 212 -7.86 -8.58 21.88
CA LEU A 212 -8.76 -7.49 21.50
C LEU A 212 -9.10 -6.62 22.72
N VAL A 213 -8.84 -5.32 22.61
CA VAL A 213 -9.24 -4.31 23.59
C VAL A 213 -10.60 -3.73 23.18
N GLU A 214 -10.67 -3.14 21.99
CA GLU A 214 -11.85 -2.43 21.51
C GLU A 214 -11.89 -2.39 19.98
N ILE A 215 -13.09 -2.26 19.40
CA ILE A 215 -13.29 -1.97 17.98
C ILE A 215 -13.71 -0.51 17.86
N VAL A 216 -12.88 0.28 17.20
CA VAL A 216 -13.06 1.74 17.06
C VAL A 216 -13.27 2.08 15.58
N ARG A 217 -14.24 2.94 15.27
CA ARG A 217 -14.55 3.30 13.86
C ARG A 217 -13.53 4.27 13.25
N ASN A 218 -13.11 5.25 14.04
CA ASN A 218 -12.14 6.25 13.62
C ASN A 218 -10.70 5.75 13.82
N VAL A 219 -9.83 6.01 12.85
CA VAL A 219 -8.43 5.55 12.89
C VAL A 219 -7.57 6.32 13.88
N ASP A 220 -7.81 7.62 14.05
CA ASP A 220 -7.06 8.46 14.98
C ASP A 220 -7.40 8.09 16.42
N ASP A 221 -8.67 7.87 16.74
CA ASP A 221 -9.12 7.36 18.05
C ASP A 221 -8.54 5.97 18.34
N ALA A 222 -8.49 5.09 17.33
CA ALA A 222 -7.90 3.76 17.49
C ALA A 222 -6.40 3.85 17.80
N ILE A 223 -5.68 4.76 17.15
CA ILE A 223 -4.26 5.00 17.42
C ILE A 223 -4.08 5.64 18.80
N GLU A 224 -4.89 6.64 19.18
CA GLU A 224 -4.84 7.25 20.50
C GLU A 224 -5.06 6.20 21.61
N LEU A 225 -6.04 5.31 21.43
CA LEU A 225 -6.28 4.20 22.35
C LEU A 225 -5.09 3.23 22.39
N ALA A 226 -4.50 2.89 21.24
CA ALA A 226 -3.33 2.01 21.19
C ALA A 226 -2.12 2.59 21.93
N LEU A 227 -1.91 3.92 21.87
CA LEU A 227 -0.83 4.60 22.59
C LEU A 227 -0.98 4.53 24.12
N TYR A 228 -2.18 4.26 24.64
CA TYR A 228 -2.38 4.02 26.07
C TYR A 228 -1.81 2.67 26.54
N TYR A 229 -1.63 1.71 25.63
CA TYR A 229 -1.18 0.35 25.93
C TYR A 229 0.28 0.14 25.53
N PRO A 230 1.15 -0.36 26.43
CA PRO A 230 2.57 -0.56 26.12
C PRO A 230 2.87 -1.52 24.95
N LYS A 231 1.94 -2.42 24.63
CA LYS A 231 2.00 -3.34 23.48
C LYS A 231 0.78 -3.18 22.59
N GLY A 232 0.23 -1.96 22.55
CA GLY A 232 -0.89 -1.59 21.70
C GLY A 232 -0.57 -1.83 20.24
N THR A 233 -1.55 -2.29 19.48
CA THR A 233 -1.55 -2.35 18.01
C THR A 233 -2.93 -1.99 17.48
N VAL A 234 -2.97 -1.56 16.22
CA VAL A 234 -4.19 -1.21 15.50
C VAL A 234 -4.24 -2.03 14.21
N HIS A 235 -5.36 -2.72 13.98
CA HIS A 235 -5.57 -3.60 12.83
C HIS A 235 -6.84 -3.26 12.07
N PRO A 236 -6.86 -3.34 10.73
CA PRO A 236 -8.05 -3.04 9.95
C PRO A 236 -9.09 -4.18 10.03
N GLN A 237 -10.35 -3.83 10.26
CA GLN A 237 -11.43 -4.82 10.19
C GLN A 237 -11.79 -5.09 8.73
N SER A 238 -11.76 -6.36 8.34
CA SER A 238 -12.26 -6.79 7.03
C SER A 238 -13.75 -6.50 6.89
N ASN A 239 -14.16 -6.05 5.71
CA ASN A 239 -15.55 -5.84 5.38
C ASN A 239 -16.04 -6.90 4.37
N LYS A 240 -17.25 -6.70 3.87
CA LYS A 240 -17.90 -7.58 2.88
C LYS A 240 -17.18 -7.62 1.53
N PHE A 241 -16.54 -6.52 1.14
CA PHE A 241 -15.91 -6.31 -0.17
C PHE A 241 -14.41 -6.56 -0.12
N ASN A 242 -13.78 -6.24 1.00
CA ASN A 242 -12.33 -6.26 1.15
C ASN A 242 -11.91 -7.06 2.38
N LYS A 243 -10.96 -7.97 2.14
CA LYS A 243 -10.26 -8.71 3.20
C LYS A 243 -8.92 -8.05 3.44
N TYR A 244 -8.72 -7.59 4.65
CA TYR A 244 -7.45 -7.05 5.09
C TYR A 244 -6.66 -8.13 5.85
N PRO A 245 -5.39 -8.35 5.48
CA PRO A 245 -4.54 -9.29 6.18
C PRO A 245 -4.26 -8.80 7.61
N GLN A 246 -4.17 -9.74 8.54
CA GLN A 246 -3.72 -9.46 9.91
C GLN A 246 -2.19 -9.45 10.03
N THR A 247 -1.47 -9.75 8.95
CA THR A 247 -0.01 -9.72 8.88
C THR A 247 0.46 -8.72 7.83
N ILE A 248 1.66 -8.18 8.05
CA ILE A 248 2.36 -7.33 7.08
C ILE A 248 2.84 -8.17 5.88
N ALA A 249 3.17 -7.50 4.76
CA ALA A 249 3.76 -8.08 3.55
C ALA A 249 2.91 -9.18 2.89
N ALA A 250 1.60 -9.22 3.17
CA ALA A 250 0.72 -10.29 2.70
C ALA A 250 0.55 -10.35 1.16
N ALA A 251 0.96 -9.29 0.44
CA ALA A 251 0.95 -9.27 -1.02
C ALA A 251 2.36 -9.30 -1.65
N ASP A 252 3.41 -9.53 -0.85
CA ASP A 252 4.77 -9.74 -1.36
C ASP A 252 4.85 -11.05 -2.16
N LYS A 253 5.29 -10.95 -3.42
CA LYS A 253 5.50 -12.12 -4.31
C LYS A 253 6.97 -12.57 -4.39
N THR A 254 7.87 -11.85 -3.73
CA THR A 254 9.32 -12.03 -3.85
C THR A 254 9.90 -12.98 -2.81
N ASN A 255 9.17 -13.19 -1.69
CA ASN A 255 9.65 -13.88 -0.49
C ASN A 255 10.90 -13.21 0.12
N LEU A 256 11.00 -11.88 0.00
CA LEU A 256 12.10 -11.13 0.61
C LEU A 256 11.97 -11.21 2.13
N ASN A 257 12.95 -11.85 2.77
CA ASN A 257 12.95 -12.07 4.21
C ASN A 257 13.84 -11.04 4.93
N SER A 258 15.06 -10.78 4.46
CA SER A 258 15.91 -9.77 5.10
C SER A 258 16.71 -8.95 4.09
N GLY A 259 16.12 -7.84 3.69
CA GLY A 259 16.70 -6.86 2.78
C GLY A 259 17.53 -5.79 3.47
N VAL A 260 18.62 -5.37 2.83
CA VAL A 260 19.35 -4.14 3.18
C VAL A 260 19.64 -3.30 1.95
N LEU A 261 19.44 -2.00 2.09
CA LEU A 261 19.78 -1.00 1.10
C LEU A 261 21.26 -0.63 1.24
N ILE A 262 21.97 -0.70 0.11
CA ILE A 262 23.40 -0.40 0.00
C ILE A 262 23.55 0.69 -1.04
N TYR A 263 24.00 1.86 -0.59
CA TYR A 263 24.33 2.91 -1.53
C TYR A 263 25.59 2.60 -2.31
N ASN A 264 25.58 3.03 -3.56
CA ASN A 264 26.61 2.84 -4.57
C ASN A 264 26.76 4.12 -5.43
N GLY A 265 26.35 5.27 -4.88
CA GLY A 265 26.44 6.56 -5.56
C GLY A 265 27.82 7.23 -5.48
N PHE A 266 27.93 8.41 -6.08
CA PHE A 266 29.12 9.27 -6.05
C PHE A 266 29.28 9.98 -4.69
N ASN A 267 30.53 10.15 -4.20
CA ASN A 267 30.92 10.64 -2.86
C ASN A 267 30.65 9.70 -1.67
N GLU A 268 30.31 8.44 -1.94
CA GLU A 268 30.48 7.36 -0.96
C GLU A 268 31.97 7.03 -0.94
N THR A 269 32.65 7.47 0.12
CA THR A 269 34.12 7.51 0.19
C THR A 269 34.71 6.11 0.05
N GLU A 270 35.30 5.87 -1.12
CA GLU A 270 36.05 4.67 -1.55
C GLU A 270 35.19 3.48 -2.02
N ASN A 271 35.67 2.82 -3.08
CA ASN A 271 35.07 1.60 -3.61
C ASN A 271 34.93 0.55 -2.51
N PHE A 272 33.99 -0.39 -2.67
CA PHE A 272 33.71 -1.37 -1.63
C PHE A 272 34.98 -2.14 -1.27
N SER A 273 35.41 -1.99 -0.01
CA SER A 273 36.49 -2.82 0.54
C SER A 273 36.09 -4.30 0.42
N PRO A 274 37.05 -5.23 0.19
CA PRO A 274 36.78 -6.66 0.16
C PRO A 274 36.09 -7.20 1.42
N TYR A 275 36.09 -6.44 2.52
CA TYR A 275 35.48 -6.80 3.79
C TYR A 275 34.19 -6.06 4.11
N PHE A 276 33.77 -5.10 3.28
CA PHE A 276 32.61 -4.24 3.55
C PHE A 276 31.34 -5.06 3.83
N PHE A 277 31.02 -6.02 2.96
CA PHE A 277 29.81 -6.83 3.07
C PHE A 277 29.83 -7.85 4.23
N ARG A 278 30.98 -8.04 4.88
CA ARG A 278 31.12 -9.09 5.92
C ARG A 278 30.17 -8.85 7.09
N GLN A 279 30.03 -7.60 7.52
CA GLN A 279 29.17 -7.23 8.65
C GLN A 279 27.67 -7.31 8.34
N TYR A 280 27.32 -7.37 7.05
CA TYR A 280 25.95 -7.51 6.57
C TYR A 280 25.55 -8.96 6.37
N LEU A 281 26.51 -9.84 6.07
CA LEU A 281 26.23 -11.23 5.74
C LEU A 281 26.26 -12.14 6.97
N LYS A 282 27.13 -11.89 7.94
CA LYS A 282 27.23 -12.68 9.17
C LYS A 282 27.54 -11.82 10.38
N THR A 283 27.02 -12.24 11.53
CA THR A 283 27.29 -11.62 12.83
C THR A 283 27.65 -12.65 13.89
N LYS A 284 28.24 -12.16 14.99
CA LYS A 284 28.46 -12.92 16.23
C LYS A 284 27.78 -12.15 17.39
N PRO A 285 26.48 -12.36 17.61
CA PRO A 285 25.78 -11.82 18.76
C PRO A 285 26.46 -12.22 20.07
N VAL A 286 26.19 -11.48 21.13
CA VAL A 286 26.69 -11.79 22.47
C VAL A 286 26.14 -13.15 22.89
N ASN A 287 27.03 -14.11 23.18
CA ASN A 287 26.74 -15.49 23.60
C ASN A 287 26.26 -16.49 22.55
N SER A 288 26.31 -16.18 21.25
CA SER A 288 25.97 -17.15 20.20
C SER A 288 27.14 -17.50 19.28
N GLY A 289 26.99 -18.60 18.54
CA GLY A 289 27.81 -18.87 17.36
C GLY A 289 27.62 -17.79 16.28
N GLN A 290 28.38 -17.89 15.20
CA GLN A 290 28.21 -16.98 14.07
C GLN A 290 26.87 -17.28 13.37
N ILE A 291 25.99 -16.28 13.25
CA ILE A 291 24.68 -16.39 12.59
C ILE A 291 24.67 -15.64 11.26
N ASP A 292 23.78 -16.06 10.37
CA ASP A 292 23.52 -15.40 9.09
C ASP A 292 22.64 -14.16 9.31
N MET A 293 22.96 -13.06 8.62
CA MET A 293 22.17 -11.83 8.63
C MET A 293 21.43 -11.65 7.29
N PHE A 294 21.44 -10.44 6.72
CA PHE A 294 20.73 -10.07 5.50
C PHE A 294 20.95 -11.08 4.38
N ASP A 295 19.86 -11.47 3.73
CA ASP A 295 19.83 -12.41 2.61
C ASP A 295 19.58 -11.71 1.28
N THR A 296 19.15 -10.45 1.31
CA THR A 296 18.78 -9.66 0.14
C THR A 296 19.47 -8.31 0.16
N PHE A 297 20.06 -7.90 -0.96
CA PHE A 297 20.81 -6.65 -1.10
C PHE A 297 20.23 -5.80 -2.23
N VAL A 298 19.86 -4.55 -1.91
CA VAL A 298 19.39 -3.57 -2.90
C VAL A 298 20.49 -2.55 -3.15
N ILE A 299 21.05 -2.55 -4.37
CA ILE A 299 22.15 -1.65 -4.75
C ILE A 299 21.57 -0.35 -5.34
N LEU A 300 21.82 0.78 -4.67
CA LEU A 300 21.21 2.07 -4.94
C LEU A 300 22.20 3.12 -5.46
N GLY A 301 21.88 3.76 -6.57
CA GLY A 301 22.59 4.94 -7.05
C GLY A 301 21.80 6.18 -6.70
N LEU A 302 22.14 6.89 -5.61
CA LEU A 302 21.49 8.16 -5.30
C LEU A 302 22.18 9.32 -6.03
N ARG A 303 23.48 9.50 -5.81
CA ARG A 303 24.31 10.53 -6.46
C ARG A 303 25.12 9.95 -7.61
N TYR A 304 25.39 10.72 -8.65
CA TYR A 304 26.15 10.23 -9.82
C TYR A 304 27.37 11.07 -10.23
N ASN A 305 27.63 12.21 -9.59
CA ASN A 305 28.82 13.01 -9.84
C ASN A 305 29.33 13.78 -8.60
N GLU A 306 30.52 14.40 -8.73
CA GLU A 306 31.18 15.20 -7.68
C GLU A 306 30.35 16.39 -7.21
N SER A 307 29.60 16.99 -8.14
CA SER A 307 28.72 18.13 -7.88
C SER A 307 27.54 17.79 -6.97
N GLY A 308 27.28 16.50 -6.73
CA GLY A 308 26.21 16.03 -5.88
C GLY A 308 24.85 15.90 -6.59
N ASP A 309 24.85 15.88 -7.93
CA ASP A 309 23.64 15.62 -8.71
C ASP A 309 23.11 14.21 -8.46
N GLN A 310 21.80 14.05 -8.58
CA GLN A 310 21.08 12.89 -8.07
C GLN A 310 20.17 12.26 -9.11
N PHE A 311 20.00 10.94 -8.99
CA PHE A 311 19.12 10.12 -9.82
C PHE A 311 17.65 10.14 -9.38
N VAL A 312 17.24 11.07 -8.51
CA VAL A 312 15.85 11.18 -8.00
C VAL A 312 15.02 12.17 -8.82
N ASP A 313 13.70 12.18 -8.67
CA ASP A 313 12.89 13.25 -9.26
C ASP A 313 13.17 14.58 -8.56
N GLY A 314 13.70 15.56 -9.29
CA GLY A 314 14.01 16.86 -8.73
C GLY A 314 14.88 17.73 -9.64
N PRO A 315 15.15 18.97 -9.20
CA PRO A 315 15.97 19.93 -9.96
C PRO A 315 17.44 19.51 -10.07
N SER A 316 17.93 18.65 -9.18
CA SER A 316 19.31 18.15 -9.19
C SER A 316 19.51 16.93 -10.10
N ASN A 317 18.50 16.54 -10.89
CA ASN A 317 18.60 15.41 -11.81
C ASN A 317 18.82 15.89 -13.24
N HIS A 318 20.08 15.90 -13.63
CA HIS A 318 20.54 16.20 -14.98
C HIS A 318 20.98 14.94 -15.73
N ALA A 319 20.68 13.76 -15.20
CA ALA A 319 21.26 12.51 -15.65
C ALA A 319 20.89 12.18 -17.11
N ASN A 320 21.88 11.76 -17.88
CA ASN A 320 21.76 11.32 -19.27
C ASN A 320 22.20 9.86 -19.42
N TYR A 321 22.14 9.34 -20.64
CA TYR A 321 22.62 7.97 -20.95
C TYR A 321 24.06 7.73 -20.46
N SER A 322 24.93 8.74 -20.54
CA SER A 322 26.31 8.65 -20.04
C SER A 322 26.38 8.44 -18.53
N ASP A 323 25.59 9.17 -17.75
CA ASP A 323 25.59 9.08 -16.28
C ASP A 323 25.04 7.74 -15.81
N TRP A 324 23.98 7.26 -16.48
CA TRP A 324 23.41 5.94 -16.22
C TRP A 324 24.40 4.83 -16.58
N ARG A 325 25.15 4.97 -17.69
CA ARG A 325 26.23 4.03 -18.06
C ARG A 325 27.34 4.03 -17.01
N THR A 326 27.78 5.19 -16.54
CA THR A 326 28.78 5.30 -15.47
C THR A 326 28.32 4.59 -14.19
N TYR A 327 27.03 4.69 -13.85
CA TYR A 327 26.47 3.96 -12.71
C TYR A 327 26.53 2.43 -12.90
N ILE A 328 26.20 1.92 -14.11
CA ILE A 328 26.37 0.50 -14.44
C ILE A 328 27.85 0.10 -14.31
N GLU A 329 28.75 0.87 -14.93
CA GLU A 329 30.20 0.60 -14.91
C GLU A 329 30.74 0.54 -13.48
N ARG A 330 30.33 1.46 -12.60
CA ARG A 330 30.68 1.45 -11.18
C ARG A 330 30.11 0.24 -10.44
N THR A 331 28.83 -0.10 -10.69
CA THR A 331 28.15 -1.23 -10.04
C THR A 331 28.85 -2.57 -10.31
N PHE A 332 29.30 -2.76 -11.56
CA PHE A 332 29.92 -4.01 -12.04
C PHE A 332 31.45 -3.94 -12.14
N ALA A 333 32.09 -2.85 -11.71
CA ALA A 333 33.54 -2.72 -11.65
C ALA A 333 34.16 -3.86 -10.81
N GLN A 334 35.44 -4.17 -11.03
CA GLN A 334 36.13 -5.24 -10.30
C GLN A 334 36.07 -5.04 -8.77
N ASP A 335 36.13 -3.79 -8.32
CA ASP A 335 35.95 -3.34 -6.95
C ASP A 335 34.56 -2.71 -6.69
N GLY A 336 33.62 -2.93 -7.60
CA GLY A 336 32.22 -2.50 -7.49
C GLY A 336 31.41 -3.36 -6.52
N ALA A 337 30.17 -2.94 -6.28
CA ALA A 337 29.25 -3.57 -5.33
C ALA A 337 29.03 -5.06 -5.60
N ILE A 338 28.75 -5.41 -6.86
CA ILE A 338 28.35 -6.78 -7.25
C ILE A 338 29.52 -7.75 -7.09
N ASN A 339 30.73 -7.38 -7.54
CA ASN A 339 31.90 -8.25 -7.39
C ASN A 339 32.27 -8.45 -5.92
N ASN A 340 32.30 -7.39 -5.12
CA ASN A 340 32.63 -7.51 -3.70
C ASN A 340 31.59 -8.32 -2.93
N LEU A 341 30.29 -8.10 -3.18
CA LEU A 341 29.23 -8.90 -2.56
C LEU A 341 29.36 -10.37 -2.94
N ASN A 342 29.57 -10.69 -4.23
CA ASN A 342 29.76 -12.07 -4.70
C ASN A 342 30.95 -12.76 -4.02
N MET A 343 32.09 -12.06 -3.93
CA MET A 343 33.29 -12.60 -3.28
C MET A 343 33.06 -12.84 -1.78
N THR A 344 32.47 -11.86 -1.08
CA THR A 344 32.22 -12.00 0.36
C THR A 344 31.19 -13.11 0.63
N ALA A 345 30.10 -13.18 -0.16
CA ALA A 345 29.08 -14.22 -0.05
C ALA A 345 29.69 -15.63 -0.21
N GLY A 346 30.54 -15.84 -1.21
CA GLY A 346 31.28 -17.09 -1.39
C GLY A 346 32.23 -17.39 -0.23
N PHE A 347 32.95 -16.40 0.28
CA PHE A 347 33.84 -16.56 1.44
C PHE A 347 33.08 -17.00 2.70
N VAL A 348 31.85 -16.55 2.88
CA VAL A 348 30.99 -16.95 4.02
C VAL A 348 30.05 -18.13 3.70
N ASN A 349 30.20 -18.74 2.52
CA ASN A 349 29.40 -19.85 2.01
C ASN A 349 27.89 -19.58 2.05
N ARG A 350 27.49 -18.42 1.52
CA ARG A 350 26.08 -18.03 1.34
C ARG A 350 25.80 -17.69 -0.12
N ASN A 351 24.57 -17.99 -0.54
CA ASN A 351 23.97 -17.39 -1.74
C ASN A 351 23.00 -16.31 -1.28
N VAL A 352 23.10 -15.12 -1.89
CA VAL A 352 22.25 -13.99 -1.52
C VAL A 352 21.57 -13.37 -2.72
N ASP A 353 20.41 -12.79 -2.47
CA ASP A 353 19.56 -12.18 -3.47
C ASP A 353 19.99 -10.73 -3.72
N VAL A 354 19.92 -10.30 -4.97
CA VAL A 354 20.32 -8.94 -5.38
C VAL A 354 19.23 -8.29 -6.22
N TYR A 355 18.94 -7.04 -5.85
CA TYR A 355 18.17 -6.10 -6.65
C TYR A 355 19.05 -4.90 -7.03
N ILE A 356 18.89 -4.39 -8.24
CA ILE A 356 19.59 -3.19 -8.70
C ILE A 356 18.57 -2.08 -8.91
N ALA A 357 18.85 -0.90 -8.37
CA ALA A 357 17.95 0.23 -8.50
C ALA A 357 17.91 0.77 -9.93
N ILE A 358 16.71 1.08 -10.42
CA ILE A 358 16.47 1.84 -11.64
C ILE A 358 16.45 3.33 -11.26
N PRO A 359 17.40 4.13 -11.75
CA PRO A 359 17.39 5.58 -11.58
C PRO A 359 16.11 6.24 -12.12
N TYR A 360 15.75 7.43 -11.62
CA TYR A 360 14.60 8.16 -12.15
C TYR A 360 14.95 8.86 -13.48
N PRO A 361 14.23 8.58 -14.59
CA PRO A 361 14.44 9.29 -15.85
C PRO A 361 13.89 10.71 -15.72
N LYS A 362 14.78 11.70 -15.82
CA LYS A 362 14.46 13.12 -15.62
C LYS A 362 13.34 13.60 -16.54
N ARG A 363 12.57 14.58 -16.06
CA ARG A 363 11.44 15.19 -16.77
C ARG A 363 11.68 16.64 -17.20
N ASN A 364 12.51 17.35 -16.44
CA ASN A 364 12.56 18.81 -16.49
C ASN A 364 13.43 19.36 -17.64
N GLU A 365 14.27 18.51 -18.24
CA GLU A 365 15.17 18.90 -19.32
C GLU A 365 15.35 17.76 -20.34
N PRO A 366 15.74 18.07 -21.59
CA PRO A 366 16.02 17.05 -22.61
C PRO A 366 17.04 16.01 -22.17
N ILE A 367 16.88 14.79 -22.66
CA ILE A 367 17.79 13.67 -22.42
C ILE A 367 18.81 13.61 -23.54
N ILE A 368 20.09 13.54 -23.21
CA ILE A 368 21.17 13.38 -24.18
C ILE A 368 21.47 11.88 -24.35
N ASN A 369 21.36 11.39 -25.58
CA ASN A 369 21.65 9.99 -25.92
C ASN A 369 23.17 9.76 -26.16
N PHE A 370 23.57 8.52 -26.45
CA PHE A 370 24.98 8.19 -26.72
C PHE A 370 25.58 8.83 -27.98
N SER A 371 24.76 9.21 -28.94
CA SER A 371 25.20 9.95 -30.14
C SER A 371 25.42 11.44 -29.86
N GLY A 372 25.02 11.93 -28.68
CA GLY A 372 25.03 13.34 -28.31
C GLY A 372 23.77 14.10 -28.75
N ASP A 373 22.75 13.41 -29.29
CA ASP A 373 21.50 14.06 -29.67
C ASP A 373 20.68 14.38 -28.42
N SER A 374 20.10 15.58 -28.43
CA SER A 374 19.12 16.02 -27.44
C SER A 374 17.73 15.52 -27.86
N VAL A 375 17.18 14.56 -27.14
CA VAL A 375 15.80 14.09 -27.30
C VAL A 375 14.93 14.68 -26.19
N GLY A 376 13.63 14.85 -26.45
CA GLY A 376 12.69 15.34 -25.45
C GLY A 376 12.67 14.47 -24.17
N SER A 377 12.01 14.96 -23.13
CA SER A 377 11.78 14.23 -21.87
C SER A 377 10.35 13.69 -21.77
N ASP A 378 9.74 13.36 -22.92
CA ASP A 378 8.42 12.74 -22.96
C ASP A 378 8.46 11.28 -22.50
N VAL A 379 7.27 10.67 -22.38
CA VAL A 379 7.11 9.29 -21.93
C VAL A 379 7.93 8.28 -22.75
N TYR A 380 8.11 8.50 -24.05
CA TYR A 380 8.81 7.56 -24.94
C TYR A 380 10.33 7.65 -24.76
N ALA A 381 10.90 8.85 -24.76
CA ALA A 381 12.33 9.03 -24.57
C ALA A 381 12.80 8.56 -23.18
N ARG A 382 11.97 8.82 -22.15
CA ARG A 382 12.20 8.33 -20.78
C ARG A 382 12.08 6.80 -20.69
N TYR A 383 11.08 6.22 -21.35
CA TYR A 383 10.93 4.76 -21.45
C TYR A 383 12.14 4.13 -22.14
N ASP A 384 12.62 4.68 -23.26
CA ASP A 384 13.76 4.14 -24.01
C ASP A 384 15.03 4.10 -23.14
N LEU A 385 15.28 5.16 -22.35
CA LEU A 385 16.40 5.22 -21.40
C LEU A 385 16.29 4.12 -20.34
N VAL A 386 15.12 3.98 -19.70
CA VAL A 386 14.92 2.96 -18.67
C VAL A 386 15.01 1.54 -19.25
N ASN A 387 14.40 1.32 -20.41
CA ASN A 387 14.43 0.04 -21.10
C ASN A 387 15.87 -0.34 -21.49
N TRP A 388 16.64 0.59 -22.06
CA TRP A 388 18.06 0.35 -22.34
C TRP A 388 18.83 -0.04 -21.08
N TYR A 389 18.66 0.73 -19.99
CA TYR A 389 19.36 0.49 -18.73
C TYR A 389 19.06 -0.90 -18.15
N VAL A 390 17.77 -1.27 -18.08
CA VAL A 390 17.34 -2.57 -17.54
C VAL A 390 17.94 -3.72 -18.35
N ASN A 391 17.94 -3.64 -19.68
CA ASN A 391 18.54 -4.66 -20.54
C ASN A 391 20.06 -4.74 -20.39
N GLU A 392 20.76 -3.61 -20.32
CA GLU A 392 22.21 -3.58 -20.10
C GLU A 392 22.57 -4.20 -18.74
N VAL A 393 21.84 -3.89 -17.67
CA VAL A 393 22.08 -4.47 -16.34
C VAL A 393 21.86 -5.98 -16.34
N MET A 394 20.76 -6.47 -16.95
CA MET A 394 20.52 -7.92 -17.09
C MET A 394 21.68 -8.59 -17.85
N GLN A 395 22.09 -8.02 -18.98
CA GLN A 395 23.18 -8.55 -19.79
C GLN A 395 24.52 -8.56 -19.04
N ARG A 396 24.82 -7.53 -18.25
CA ARG A 396 26.04 -7.47 -17.43
C ARG A 396 26.06 -8.55 -16.35
N PHE A 397 24.91 -8.82 -15.74
CA PHE A 397 24.79 -9.86 -14.74
C PHE A 397 24.94 -11.26 -15.37
N ASP A 398 24.23 -11.53 -16.47
CA ASP A 398 24.26 -12.83 -17.18
C ASP A 398 25.66 -13.17 -17.73
N ASN A 399 26.41 -12.16 -18.17
CA ASN A 399 27.78 -12.34 -18.66
C ASN A 399 28.82 -12.40 -17.53
N GLY A 400 28.44 -12.00 -16.31
CA GLY A 400 29.30 -12.03 -15.14
C GLY A 400 29.38 -13.41 -14.50
N LYS A 401 30.45 -13.68 -13.76
CA LYS A 401 30.62 -14.93 -13.00
C LYS A 401 30.24 -14.72 -11.54
N TYR A 402 28.95 -14.61 -11.28
CA TYR A 402 28.39 -14.29 -9.96
C TYR A 402 27.76 -15.52 -9.28
N ASP A 403 28.55 -16.57 -9.08
CA ASP A 403 28.07 -17.88 -8.60
C ASP A 403 27.41 -17.84 -7.21
N ASN A 404 27.66 -16.79 -6.42
CA ASN A 404 27.12 -16.63 -5.06
C ASN A 404 25.95 -15.64 -4.97
N LEU A 405 25.47 -15.12 -6.10
CA LEU A 405 24.42 -14.11 -6.16
C LEU A 405 23.25 -14.58 -7.02
N ASN A 406 22.03 -14.34 -6.54
CA ASN A 406 20.81 -14.52 -7.32
C ASN A 406 20.27 -13.16 -7.75
N PHE A 407 20.31 -12.84 -9.04
CA PHE A 407 19.71 -11.59 -9.52
C PHE A 407 18.18 -11.70 -9.58
N LYS A 408 17.52 -11.13 -8.58
CA LYS A 408 16.06 -11.21 -8.44
C LYS A 408 15.30 -10.19 -9.25
N GLY A 409 15.90 -9.03 -9.51
CA GLY A 409 15.30 -8.01 -10.36
C GLY A 409 15.68 -6.59 -9.96
N PHE A 410 14.69 -5.71 -10.01
CA PHE A 410 14.95 -4.27 -9.93
C PHE A 410 14.15 -3.58 -8.83
N TYR A 411 14.71 -2.48 -8.34
CA TYR A 411 14.09 -1.59 -7.37
C TYR A 411 13.83 -0.22 -8.02
N TRP A 412 12.62 0.33 -7.92
CA TRP A 412 12.36 1.67 -8.44
C TRP A 412 12.85 2.75 -7.48
N LEU A 413 13.81 3.58 -7.91
CA LEU A 413 14.48 4.53 -7.01
C LEU A 413 13.58 5.65 -6.48
N SER A 414 12.67 6.17 -7.30
CA SER A 414 11.81 7.28 -6.87
C SER A 414 10.74 6.78 -5.91
N GLU A 415 10.72 7.31 -4.69
CA GLU A 415 9.78 6.97 -3.62
C GLU A 415 8.33 7.42 -3.88
N THR A 416 8.04 8.00 -5.06
CA THR A 416 6.69 8.41 -5.47
C THR A 416 6.53 8.24 -6.98
N VAL A 417 5.36 7.77 -7.41
CA VAL A 417 4.92 7.81 -8.80
C VAL A 417 4.17 9.12 -9.01
N ARG A 418 4.63 10.03 -9.86
CA ARG A 418 4.13 11.43 -9.83
C ARG A 418 3.19 11.80 -10.97
N THR A 419 3.29 11.11 -12.10
CA THR A 419 2.54 11.44 -13.31
C THR A 419 2.00 10.20 -13.99
N VAL A 420 1.02 10.39 -14.86
CA VAL A 420 0.53 9.34 -15.76
C VAL A 420 1.68 8.76 -16.61
N ASP A 421 2.63 9.59 -17.04
CA ASP A 421 3.82 9.11 -17.77
C ASP A 421 4.65 8.14 -16.90
N ASP A 422 4.80 8.41 -15.61
CA ASP A 422 5.50 7.50 -14.70
C ASP A 422 4.75 6.17 -14.57
N GLU A 423 3.41 6.19 -14.48
CA GLU A 423 2.57 4.99 -14.45
C GLU A 423 2.75 4.14 -15.72
N VAL A 424 2.78 4.78 -16.90
CA VAL A 424 3.00 4.12 -18.20
C VAL A 424 4.40 3.51 -18.28
N ILE A 425 5.43 4.22 -17.85
CA ILE A 425 6.82 3.71 -17.85
C ILE A 425 6.92 2.51 -16.91
N ILE A 426 6.45 2.63 -15.66
CA ILE A 426 6.57 1.58 -14.64
C ILE A 426 5.81 0.31 -15.07
N SER A 427 4.58 0.43 -15.57
CA SER A 427 3.79 -0.71 -16.04
C SER A 427 4.40 -1.40 -17.28
N SER A 428 5.00 -0.61 -18.18
CA SER A 428 5.72 -1.14 -19.35
C SER A 428 6.98 -1.90 -18.93
N ILE A 429 7.78 -1.33 -18.02
CA ILE A 429 8.99 -1.97 -17.49
C ILE A 429 8.65 -3.22 -16.67
N SER A 430 7.62 -3.18 -15.82
CA SER A 430 7.10 -4.36 -15.10
C SER A 430 6.81 -5.52 -16.06
N SER A 431 6.21 -5.24 -17.22
CA SER A 431 5.91 -6.24 -18.24
C SER A 431 7.16 -6.87 -18.86
N ILE A 432 8.24 -6.10 -19.00
CA ILE A 432 9.54 -6.58 -19.50
C ILE A 432 10.22 -7.44 -18.44
N LEU A 433 10.23 -7.00 -17.18
CA LEU A 433 10.86 -7.72 -16.08
C LEU A 433 10.19 -9.09 -15.87
N LYS A 434 8.86 -9.16 -15.89
CA LYS A 434 8.11 -10.42 -15.81
C LYS A 434 8.43 -11.40 -16.93
N LYS A 435 8.63 -10.91 -18.16
CA LYS A 435 9.04 -11.76 -19.31
C LYS A 435 10.45 -12.34 -19.15
N ASN A 436 11.30 -11.72 -18.34
CA ASN A 436 12.66 -12.14 -18.07
C ASN A 436 12.83 -12.78 -16.68
N ASP A 437 11.73 -13.21 -16.05
CA ASP A 437 11.72 -13.82 -14.72
C ASP A 437 12.45 -12.94 -13.68
N LYS A 438 12.09 -11.65 -13.67
CA LYS A 438 12.59 -10.65 -12.72
C LYS A 438 11.43 -9.99 -12.01
N PHE A 439 11.62 -9.74 -10.72
CA PHE A 439 10.70 -9.00 -9.87
C PHE A 439 10.95 -7.49 -9.96
N PHE A 440 9.89 -6.72 -9.75
CA PHE A 440 9.98 -5.28 -9.61
C PHE A 440 9.49 -4.83 -8.24
N ILE A 441 10.40 -4.30 -7.41
CA ILE A 441 10.08 -3.88 -6.04
C ILE A 441 10.13 -2.35 -5.89
N TYR A 442 9.43 -1.85 -4.87
CA TYR A 442 9.24 -0.43 -4.63
C TYR A 442 9.24 -0.11 -3.14
N SER A 443 9.82 1.02 -2.74
CA SER A 443 9.74 1.52 -1.36
C SER A 443 9.14 2.93 -1.37
N PRO A 444 7.82 3.07 -1.16
CA PRO A 444 7.17 4.37 -1.10
C PRO A 444 7.39 5.08 0.23
N HIS A 445 7.40 6.41 0.18
CA HIS A 445 7.31 7.27 1.36
C HIS A 445 5.92 7.17 2.02
N ALA A 446 5.84 7.18 3.36
CA ALA A 446 4.59 7.06 4.12
C ALA A 446 3.51 8.12 3.83
N THR A 447 3.91 9.27 3.27
CA THR A 447 2.98 10.36 2.88
C THR A 447 2.79 10.48 1.37
N SER A 448 3.27 9.52 0.58
CA SER A 448 2.91 9.46 -0.83
C SER A 448 1.38 9.28 -0.92
N THR A 449 0.69 10.13 -1.66
CA THR A 449 -0.78 10.08 -1.73
C THR A 449 -1.30 8.95 -2.62
N ASN A 450 -0.42 8.23 -3.33
CA ASN A 450 -0.82 7.24 -4.33
C ASN A 450 -0.12 5.90 -4.17
N PHE A 451 0.62 5.67 -3.08
CA PHE A 451 1.31 4.39 -2.88
C PHE A 451 0.35 3.19 -2.82
N TYR A 452 -0.92 3.39 -2.44
CA TYR A 452 -1.93 2.33 -2.43
C TYR A 452 -2.13 1.66 -3.80
N LYS A 453 -1.74 2.34 -4.90
CA LYS A 453 -1.80 1.86 -6.28
C LYS A 453 -0.59 1.03 -6.72
N TRP A 454 0.33 0.69 -5.82
CA TRP A 454 1.58 0.01 -6.18
C TRP A 454 1.38 -1.27 -7.01
N LYS A 455 0.30 -2.03 -6.73
CA LYS A 455 -0.06 -3.25 -7.47
C LYS A 455 -0.50 -2.91 -8.90
N ASP A 456 -1.29 -1.84 -9.05
CA ASP A 456 -1.83 -1.37 -10.33
C ASP A 456 -0.69 -0.85 -11.23
N TYR A 457 0.33 -0.24 -10.63
CA TYR A 457 1.57 0.14 -11.32
C TYR A 457 2.37 -1.06 -11.82
N GLY A 458 2.16 -2.24 -11.21
CA GLY A 458 2.76 -3.50 -11.65
C GLY A 458 3.94 -3.96 -10.81
N PHE A 459 4.22 -3.35 -9.66
CA PHE A 459 5.22 -3.85 -8.73
C PHE A 459 4.79 -5.22 -8.15
N ASP A 460 5.77 -6.08 -7.88
CA ASP A 460 5.57 -7.43 -7.34
C ASP A 460 5.64 -7.43 -5.80
N ALA A 461 6.29 -6.43 -5.22
CA ALA A 461 6.25 -6.13 -3.80
C ALA A 461 6.50 -4.64 -3.54
N ALA A 462 5.99 -4.14 -2.42
CA ALA A 462 6.30 -2.80 -1.95
C ALA A 462 6.58 -2.82 -0.44
N PHE A 463 7.44 -1.90 0.03
CA PHE A 463 7.85 -1.78 1.43
C PHE A 463 7.73 -0.32 1.88
N LEU A 464 6.75 0.01 2.72
CA LEU A 464 6.46 1.40 3.09
C LEU A 464 7.54 1.94 4.02
N GLN A 465 8.04 3.15 3.76
CA GLN A 465 8.99 3.88 4.63
C GLN A 465 8.25 4.80 5.60
N PRO A 466 8.21 4.49 6.92
CA PRO A 466 7.49 5.33 7.88
C PRO A 466 8.09 6.72 8.08
N ASN A 467 9.36 6.94 7.76
CA ASN A 467 10.09 8.20 7.92
C ASN A 467 10.12 8.72 9.36
N ALA A 468 10.11 7.81 10.35
CA ALA A 468 10.05 8.16 11.77
C ALA A 468 11.32 8.88 12.29
N PHE A 469 12.44 8.83 11.57
CA PHE A 469 13.67 9.56 11.90
C PHE A 469 13.61 11.06 11.55
N ARG A 470 12.62 11.50 10.77
CA ARG A 470 12.49 12.92 10.42
C ARG A 470 12.25 13.77 11.67
N SER A 471 13.07 14.80 11.84
CA SER A 471 12.99 15.73 12.99
C SER A 471 11.67 16.51 13.08
N THR A 472 10.92 16.59 11.99
CA THR A 472 9.60 17.24 11.95
C THR A 472 8.47 16.36 12.52
N ILE A 473 8.74 15.10 12.86
CA ILE A 473 7.76 14.18 13.42
C ILE A 473 7.76 14.29 14.95
N ASN A 474 6.71 14.91 15.47
CA ASN A 474 6.53 15.12 16.92
C ASN A 474 6.18 13.81 17.65
N ASN A 475 5.31 12.98 17.07
CA ASN A 475 4.92 11.69 17.63
C ASN A 475 5.34 10.55 16.68
N LYS A 476 6.44 9.87 17.04
CA LYS A 476 7.02 8.80 16.21
C LYS A 476 6.25 7.48 16.34
N GLU A 477 5.72 7.18 17.53
CA GLU A 477 4.93 5.96 17.75
C GLU A 477 3.61 6.02 16.95
N GLU A 478 2.91 7.15 16.97
CA GLU A 478 1.72 7.38 16.12
C GLU A 478 2.05 7.22 14.63
N ARG A 479 3.18 7.82 14.18
CA ARG A 479 3.66 7.68 12.79
C ARG A 479 3.86 6.22 12.41
N LEU A 480 4.45 5.43 13.30
CA LEU A 480 4.69 4.01 13.08
C LEU A 480 3.38 3.21 13.10
N HIS A 481 2.47 3.43 14.05
CA HIS A 481 1.15 2.79 14.05
C HIS A 481 0.43 2.97 12.71
N ARG A 482 0.41 4.22 12.21
CA ARG A 482 -0.22 4.54 10.94
C ARG A 482 0.46 3.85 9.76
N ALA A 483 1.79 3.79 9.74
CA ALA A 483 2.53 3.11 8.67
C ALA A 483 2.31 1.59 8.68
N PHE A 484 2.35 0.95 9.85
CA PHE A 484 2.11 -0.48 10.01
C PHE A 484 0.66 -0.86 9.67
N LEU A 485 -0.32 -0.08 10.11
CA LEU A 485 -1.72 -0.24 9.71
C LEU A 485 -1.89 -0.12 8.20
N ASN A 486 -1.31 0.90 7.58
CA ASN A 486 -1.33 1.07 6.13
C ASN A 486 -0.66 -0.11 5.40
N ALA A 487 0.45 -0.64 5.94
CA ALA A 487 1.11 -1.79 5.36
C ALA A 487 0.20 -3.03 5.37
N GLN A 488 -0.59 -3.24 6.42
CA GLN A 488 -1.63 -4.27 6.43
C GLN A 488 -2.73 -3.99 5.40
N ILE A 489 -3.30 -2.78 5.39
CA ILE A 489 -4.40 -2.41 4.47
C ILE A 489 -4.01 -2.64 3.02
N TYR A 490 -2.81 -2.23 2.61
CA TYR A 490 -2.36 -2.29 1.22
C TYR A 490 -1.51 -3.54 0.90
N GLY A 491 -1.23 -4.36 1.90
CA GLY A 491 -0.47 -5.60 1.80
C GLY A 491 1.03 -5.42 1.55
N THR A 492 1.59 -4.25 1.89
CA THR A 492 3.02 -3.95 1.73
C THR A 492 3.83 -4.48 2.91
N GLY A 493 5.15 -4.59 2.74
CA GLY A 493 6.11 -4.68 3.82
C GLY A 493 6.37 -3.32 4.50
N ILE A 494 7.34 -3.28 5.40
CA ILE A 494 7.90 -2.06 5.99
C ILE A 494 9.39 -1.99 5.66
N THR A 495 9.83 -0.80 5.27
CA THR A 495 11.25 -0.43 5.25
C THR A 495 11.58 0.23 6.59
N ILE A 496 12.39 -0.44 7.41
CA ILE A 496 12.95 0.12 8.64
C ILE A 496 14.09 1.05 8.27
N GLU A 497 14.11 2.24 8.85
CA GLU A 497 15.09 3.27 8.50
C GLU A 497 16.06 3.51 9.66
N ILE A 498 17.26 3.98 9.35
CA ILE A 498 18.13 4.64 10.30
C ILE A 498 19.00 5.69 9.61
N ASP A 499 18.99 6.90 10.16
CA ASP A 499 19.85 8.00 9.71
C ASP A 499 21.33 7.73 10.01
N SER A 500 22.21 8.39 9.26
CA SER A 500 23.65 8.32 9.52
C SER A 500 24.04 9.23 10.69
N TYR A 501 24.40 8.62 11.82
CA TYR A 501 24.92 9.34 12.97
C TYR A 501 26.44 9.27 13.05
N HIS A 502 27.04 10.36 13.50
CA HIS A 502 28.38 10.33 14.09
C HIS A 502 28.26 9.93 15.57
N MET A 503 29.32 9.42 16.18
CA MET A 503 29.29 8.87 17.54
C MET A 503 28.72 9.85 18.58
N ASP A 504 29.09 11.13 18.48
CA ASP A 504 28.63 12.20 19.39
C ASP A 504 27.16 12.61 19.20
N LYS A 505 26.50 12.11 18.14
CA LYS A 505 25.08 12.36 17.83
C LYS A 505 24.22 11.11 17.88
N ALA A 506 24.80 9.94 18.16
CA ALA A 506 24.10 8.66 18.14
C ALA A 506 22.83 8.64 19.02
N GLU A 507 22.87 9.30 20.19
CA GLU A 507 21.73 9.39 21.11
C GLU A 507 20.45 9.96 20.46
N GLN A 508 20.58 10.78 19.42
CA GLN A 508 19.44 11.39 18.72
C GLN A 508 18.58 10.36 17.97
N GLY A 509 19.15 9.21 17.60
CA GLY A 509 18.45 8.15 16.88
C GLY A 509 17.81 7.09 17.77
N VAL A 510 18.08 7.10 19.09
CA VAL A 510 17.74 5.99 19.99
C VAL A 510 16.23 5.77 20.07
N GLU A 511 15.45 6.84 20.27
CA GLU A 511 13.99 6.78 20.35
C GLU A 511 13.39 6.12 19.10
N ALA A 512 13.74 6.62 17.91
CA ALA A 512 13.18 6.11 16.66
C ALA A 512 13.58 4.66 16.42
N PHE A 513 14.85 4.31 16.66
CA PHE A 513 15.33 2.94 16.47
C PHE A 513 14.68 1.95 17.43
N ASP A 514 14.57 2.29 18.71
CA ASP A 514 13.91 1.48 19.73
C ASP A 514 12.45 1.21 19.34
N LEU A 515 11.73 2.25 18.90
CA LEU A 515 10.35 2.14 18.44
C LEU A 515 10.22 1.24 17.20
N TYR A 516 11.13 1.34 16.21
CA TYR A 516 11.10 0.44 15.06
C TYR A 516 11.25 -1.03 15.47
N MET A 517 12.19 -1.35 16.35
CA MET A 517 12.42 -2.73 16.80
C MET A 517 11.22 -3.26 17.59
N ASP A 518 10.66 -2.43 18.48
CA ASP A 518 9.50 -2.80 19.27
C ASP A 518 8.24 -2.97 18.41
N MET A 519 7.94 -2.02 17.53
CA MET A 519 6.82 -2.10 16.59
C MET A 519 6.92 -3.29 15.65
N SER A 520 8.14 -3.64 15.23
CA SER A 520 8.38 -4.83 14.41
C SER A 520 7.89 -6.10 15.11
N LYS A 521 8.15 -6.25 16.40
CA LYS A 521 7.66 -7.39 17.21
C LYS A 521 6.16 -7.30 17.44
N ARG A 522 5.63 -6.12 17.80
CA ARG A 522 4.20 -5.93 18.07
C ARG A 522 3.33 -6.32 16.87
N TYR A 523 3.77 -6.00 15.66
CA TYR A 523 3.02 -6.26 14.42
C TYR A 523 3.50 -7.49 13.62
N GLY A 524 4.45 -8.27 14.14
CA GLY A 524 4.94 -9.51 13.51
C GLY A 524 5.75 -9.29 12.22
N LEU A 525 6.43 -8.16 12.08
CA LEU A 525 7.34 -7.91 10.95
C LEU A 525 8.57 -8.83 10.98
N ASP A 526 9.04 -9.15 12.18
CA ASP A 526 10.15 -10.08 12.45
C ASP A 526 9.89 -11.52 11.97
N GLU A 527 8.63 -11.88 11.74
CA GLU A 527 8.23 -13.18 11.19
C GLU A 527 8.09 -13.21 9.66
N LYS A 528 7.83 -12.06 9.02
CA LYS A 528 7.50 -11.96 7.59
C LYS A 528 8.65 -11.49 6.73
N GLY A 529 9.50 -10.64 7.29
CA GLY A 529 10.66 -10.08 6.62
C GLY A 529 10.58 -8.56 6.43
N MET A 530 11.75 -7.93 6.37
CA MET A 530 11.89 -6.48 6.35
C MET A 530 12.88 -6.01 5.29
N MET A 531 12.78 -4.74 4.92
CA MET A 531 13.84 -4.02 4.23
C MET A 531 14.49 -3.02 5.18
N PHE A 532 15.82 -2.96 5.23
CA PHE A 532 16.56 -2.08 6.12
C PHE A 532 17.27 -0.98 5.34
N TYR A 533 16.86 0.26 5.56
CA TYR A 533 17.44 1.45 4.99
C TYR A 533 18.32 2.16 6.01
N GLN A 534 19.60 1.86 5.94
CA GLN A 534 20.63 2.65 6.59
C GLN A 534 20.98 3.83 5.68
N GLY A 535 21.44 4.95 6.24
CA GLY A 535 22.16 5.95 5.46
C GLY A 535 23.44 5.36 4.81
N VAL A 536 24.63 5.90 5.06
CA VAL A 536 25.81 5.45 4.31
C VAL A 536 26.24 4.01 4.66
N ASN A 537 26.60 3.75 5.93
CA ASN A 537 27.16 2.46 6.36
C ASN A 537 26.84 2.15 7.82
N MET A 538 25.60 2.37 8.23
CA MET A 538 25.23 2.39 9.64
C MET A 538 25.32 1.01 10.30
N VAL A 539 24.98 -0.07 9.58
CA VAL A 539 25.17 -1.45 10.08
C VAL A 539 26.65 -1.77 10.30
N GLU A 540 27.53 -1.36 9.40
CA GLU A 540 28.98 -1.57 9.55
C GLU A 540 29.51 -0.87 10.80
N ARG A 541 29.14 0.40 11.00
CA ARG A 541 29.53 1.18 12.18
C ARG A 541 28.96 0.56 13.46
N MET A 542 27.70 0.13 13.45
CA MET A 542 27.06 -0.60 14.55
C MET A 542 27.87 -1.84 14.96
N ALA A 543 28.35 -2.61 13.98
CA ALA A 543 29.08 -3.84 14.20
C ALA A 543 30.54 -3.63 14.64
N THR A 544 31.21 -2.56 14.19
CA THR A 544 32.68 -2.43 14.30
C THR A 544 33.15 -1.38 15.28
N PHE A 545 32.35 -0.35 15.56
CA PHE A 545 32.79 0.77 16.38
C PHE A 545 32.52 0.49 17.85
N ASN A 546 33.49 0.83 18.71
CA ASN A 546 33.33 0.69 20.16
C ASN A 546 32.54 1.86 20.75
N HIS A 547 31.23 1.88 20.53
CA HIS A 547 30.32 2.89 21.07
C HIS A 547 29.07 2.22 21.69
N PRO A 548 28.64 2.60 22.91
CA PRO A 548 27.55 1.90 23.62
C PRO A 548 26.23 1.90 22.85
N VAL A 549 25.83 3.04 22.28
CA VAL A 549 24.59 3.14 21.48
C VAL A 549 24.64 2.24 20.23
N TYR A 550 25.80 2.18 19.56
CA TYR A 550 25.97 1.40 18.33
C TYR A 550 25.90 -0.09 18.61
N LYS A 551 26.54 -0.54 19.70
CA LYS A 551 26.46 -1.91 20.18
C LYS A 551 25.02 -2.29 20.52
N ARG A 552 24.32 -1.44 21.26
CA ARG A 552 22.91 -1.64 21.61
C ARG A 552 22.02 -1.76 20.37
N TRP A 553 22.16 -0.87 19.39
CA TRP A 553 21.39 -0.95 18.14
C TRP A 553 21.69 -2.23 17.37
N TYR A 554 22.95 -2.66 17.32
CA TYR A 554 23.35 -3.90 16.67
C TYR A 554 22.73 -5.12 17.37
N GLU A 555 22.79 -5.16 18.71
CA GLU A 555 22.17 -6.20 19.53
C GLU A 555 20.66 -6.24 19.30
N GLN A 556 19.97 -5.10 19.36
CA GLN A 556 18.52 -5.04 19.10
C GLN A 556 18.14 -5.49 17.69
N LEU A 557 18.88 -5.06 16.67
CA LEU A 557 18.66 -5.48 15.28
C LEU A 557 18.82 -7.00 15.14
N THR A 558 19.90 -7.54 15.71
CA THR A 558 20.22 -8.97 15.61
C THR A 558 19.26 -9.83 16.41
N GLU A 559 18.89 -9.43 17.62
CA GLU A 559 17.90 -10.12 18.44
C GLU A 559 16.51 -10.10 17.82
N THR A 560 16.13 -9.02 17.15
CA THR A 560 14.78 -8.89 16.57
C THR A 560 14.63 -9.71 15.29
N PHE A 561 15.62 -9.70 14.39
CA PHE A 561 15.43 -10.27 13.05
C PHE A 561 16.27 -11.51 12.74
N PHE A 562 17.37 -11.74 13.46
CA PHE A 562 18.37 -12.74 13.09
C PHE A 562 18.57 -13.82 14.15
N ASN A 563 18.26 -13.53 15.42
CA ASN A 563 18.34 -14.47 16.52
C ASN A 563 17.04 -15.27 16.63
N LYS A 564 16.78 -16.13 15.65
CA LYS A 564 15.77 -17.18 15.82
C LYS A 564 16.42 -18.27 16.65
N GLU A 565 16.25 -18.23 17.98
CA GLU A 565 16.26 -19.48 18.72
C GLU A 565 15.28 -20.38 17.97
N GLU A 566 15.73 -21.56 17.53
CA GLU A 566 14.81 -22.56 17.00
C GLU A 566 13.73 -22.74 18.05
N VAL A 567 12.53 -22.18 17.82
CA VAL A 567 11.33 -22.56 18.55
C VAL A 567 11.01 -23.98 18.09
N LYS A 568 11.82 -24.91 18.56
CA LYS A 568 11.50 -26.32 18.67
C LYS A 568 10.54 -26.40 19.85
N ASN A 569 9.26 -26.45 19.52
CA ASN A 569 8.29 -27.31 20.21
C ASN A 569 7.19 -27.72 19.24
#